data_AF-A0A081AS72-F1
#
_entry.id   AF-A0A081AS72-F1
#
_cell.length_a   1.000
_cell.length_b   1.000
_cell.length_c   1.000
_cell.angle_alpha   90.00
_cell.angle_beta   90.00
_cell.angle_gamma   90.00
#
_symmetry.space_group_name_H-M   'P 1'
#
loop_
_entity.id
_entity.type
_entity.pdbx_description
1 polymer ?
#
loop_
_entity_poly.entity_id
_entity_poly.type
_entity_poly.pdbx_seq_one_letter_code
_entity_poly.pdbx_strand_id
1 'polypeptide(L)'
;MNSAYVFHVTFENGTSTTGSLLDRDNPDYDVSYRMLYQLAKDRRNWTKFAMTLKTSYQSLALTIEASIDVLAKLEEIDSVRDMTVILCVDGLQKLVNNGTRECDFYRVLSSICRFLNSSTAFAVCVCSATVQSPVDLALSDSPQKRVFLVPRALRGDEVLKPRTRLEKQLVDDMGGHGRALETLQETLSQYTKKQLEEIDPACVVDQ
;
A
#
# COMPACT_ATOMS: atom_id res chain seq x y z
N MET A 1 -0.40 -6.95 26.42
CA MET A 1 0.33 -7.55 25.29
C MET A 1 -0.44 -7.25 24.02
N ASN A 2 0.21 -6.67 23.02
CA ASN A 2 -0.40 -6.52 21.70
C ASN A 2 -0.60 -7.92 21.10
N SER A 3 -1.80 -8.21 20.63
CA SER A 3 -2.11 -9.50 20.00
C SER A 3 -1.48 -9.64 18.62
N ALA A 4 -1.06 -8.52 18.00
CA ALA A 4 -0.38 -8.48 16.71
C ALA A 4 0.43 -7.19 16.56
N TYR A 5 1.57 -7.28 15.86
CA TYR A 5 2.40 -6.16 15.44
C TYR A 5 2.15 -5.85 13.97
N VAL A 6 1.65 -4.66 13.69
CA VAL A 6 1.22 -4.26 12.33
C VAL A 6 2.20 -3.24 11.76
N PHE A 7 2.74 -3.53 10.58
CA PHE A 7 3.60 -2.63 9.82
C PHE A 7 2.90 -2.16 8.55
N HIS A 8 2.73 -0.84 8.41
CA HIS A 8 2.16 -0.19 7.23
C HIS A 8 3.29 0.35 6.33
N VAL A 9 3.88 -0.53 5.53
CA VAL A 9 4.91 -0.20 4.55
C VAL A 9 4.23 0.38 3.31
N THR A 10 4.62 1.58 2.89
CA THR A 10 4.11 2.18 1.65
C THR A 10 5.24 2.60 0.72
N PHE A 11 5.10 2.22 -0.55
CA PHE A 11 5.91 2.71 -1.67
C PHE A 11 5.28 3.93 -2.36
N GLU A 12 4.15 4.39 -1.83
CA GLU A 12 3.53 5.66 -2.18
C GLU A 12 3.80 6.71 -1.10
N ASN A 13 3.28 7.92 -1.31
CA ASN A 13 3.11 9.02 -0.34
C ASN A 13 4.00 9.01 0.92
N GLY A 14 4.82 10.03 1.11
CA GLY A 14 5.62 10.22 2.34
C GLY A 14 6.87 9.35 2.41
N THR A 15 6.80 8.09 1.99
CA THR A 15 7.95 7.17 1.82
C THR A 15 8.06 6.67 0.38
N SER A 16 7.58 7.45 -0.59
CA SER A 16 7.56 7.08 -2.02
C SER A 16 8.96 6.77 -2.56
N THR A 17 9.05 5.79 -3.46
CA THR A 17 10.28 5.55 -4.22
C THR A 17 10.50 6.66 -5.24
N THR A 18 11.69 7.26 -5.26
CA THR A 18 12.06 8.32 -6.22
C THR A 18 12.84 7.77 -7.42
N GLY A 19 12.60 6.51 -7.80
CA GLY A 19 13.40 5.78 -8.78
C GLY A 19 13.53 4.30 -8.41
N SER A 20 14.75 3.77 -8.43
CA SER A 20 15.04 2.38 -8.03
C SER A 20 15.04 2.18 -6.51
N LEU A 21 15.12 0.92 -6.09
CA LEU A 21 15.32 0.50 -4.69
C LEU A 21 16.44 1.29 -3.98
N LEU A 22 16.30 1.43 -2.65
CA LEU A 22 17.29 2.06 -1.75
C LEU A 22 18.66 1.39 -1.88
N ASP A 23 18.65 0.08 -2.06
CA ASP A 23 19.81 -0.73 -2.42
C ASP A 23 19.42 -1.66 -3.57
N ARG A 24 20.13 -1.53 -4.68
CA ARG A 24 19.89 -2.36 -5.86
C ARG A 24 20.33 -3.79 -5.67
N ASP A 25 21.12 -4.14 -4.67
CA ASP A 25 21.54 -5.52 -4.44
C ASP A 25 20.69 -6.18 -3.35
N ASN A 26 20.09 -5.37 -2.46
CA ASN A 26 19.36 -5.84 -1.28
C ASN A 26 17.90 -5.33 -1.25
N PRO A 27 16.95 -6.02 -1.91
CA PRO A 27 15.55 -5.59 -1.97
C PRO A 27 14.84 -5.61 -0.61
N ASP A 28 15.35 -6.39 0.35
CA ASP A 28 14.88 -6.37 1.73
C ASP A 28 14.99 -4.99 2.40
N TYR A 29 15.96 -4.16 1.99
CA TYR A 29 16.21 -2.85 2.61
C TYR A 29 15.01 -1.91 2.45
N ASP A 30 14.32 -1.99 1.32
CA ASP A 30 13.16 -1.16 1.04
C ASP A 30 12.01 -1.44 2.00
N VAL A 31 11.84 -2.69 2.44
CA VAL A 31 10.80 -3.08 3.39
C VAL A 31 11.28 -2.86 4.82
N SER A 32 12.47 -3.36 5.17
CA SER A 32 13.02 -3.30 6.53
C SER A 32 13.24 -1.88 7.01
N TYR A 33 13.73 -0.97 6.16
CA TYR A 33 13.91 0.43 6.55
C TYR A 33 12.58 1.10 6.85
N ARG A 34 11.53 0.80 6.08
CA ARG A 34 10.17 1.33 6.32
C ARG A 34 9.53 0.74 7.58
N MET A 35 9.86 -0.51 7.93
CA MET A 35 9.46 -1.10 9.21
C MET A 35 10.16 -0.40 10.37
N LEU A 36 11.48 -0.26 10.34
CA LEU A 36 12.24 0.45 11.37
C LEU A 36 11.82 1.92 11.50
N TYR A 37 11.50 2.57 10.39
CA TYR A 37 11.00 3.94 10.39
C TYR A 37 9.70 4.09 11.18
N GLN A 38 8.81 3.10 11.15
CA GLN A 38 7.58 3.12 11.93
C GLN A 38 7.83 2.93 13.43
N LEU A 39 8.87 2.18 13.80
CA LEU A 39 9.28 1.93 15.18
C LEU A 39 10.10 3.09 15.78
N ALA A 40 10.70 3.93 14.93
CA ALA A 40 11.49 5.07 15.38
C ALA A 40 10.62 6.06 16.17
N LYS A 41 11.00 6.33 17.42
CA LYS A 41 10.30 7.30 18.30
C LYS A 41 10.33 8.72 17.72
N ASP A 42 11.43 9.08 17.06
CA ASP A 42 11.59 10.34 16.35
C ASP A 42 11.48 10.12 14.83
N ARG A 43 10.25 10.16 14.31
CA ARG A 43 9.97 10.07 12.87
C ARG A 43 10.50 11.32 12.14
N ARG A 44 11.81 11.37 11.91
CA ARG A 44 12.47 12.35 11.05
C ARG A 44 11.97 12.20 9.62
N ASN A 45 12.17 13.20 8.77
CA ASN A 45 11.91 13.05 7.35
C ASN A 45 12.49 11.74 6.78
N TRP A 46 11.68 10.97 6.05
CA TRP A 46 12.03 9.64 5.51
C TRP A 46 13.38 9.62 4.80
N THR A 47 13.64 10.57 3.91
CA THR A 47 14.89 10.63 3.15
C THR A 47 16.10 10.74 4.06
N LYS A 48 16.01 11.59 5.11
CA LYS A 48 17.08 11.71 6.10
C LYS A 48 17.25 10.43 6.90
N PHE A 49 16.14 9.81 7.33
CA PHE A 49 16.17 8.56 8.07
C PHE A 49 16.84 7.43 7.27
N ALA A 50 16.38 7.20 6.04
CA ALA A 50 16.93 6.18 5.15
C ALA A 50 18.41 6.44 4.82
N MET A 51 18.79 7.70 4.59
CA MET A 51 20.18 8.07 4.35
C MET A 51 21.05 7.80 5.58
N THR A 52 20.60 8.15 6.79
CA THR A 52 21.31 7.86 8.04
C THR A 52 21.49 6.36 8.25
N LEU A 53 20.45 5.55 8.05
CA LEU A 53 20.58 4.09 8.14
C LEU A 53 21.60 3.57 7.11
N LYS A 54 21.52 4.05 5.87
CA LYS A 54 22.43 3.64 4.79
C LYS A 54 23.88 4.11 4.99
N THR A 55 24.14 5.21 5.68
CA THR A 55 25.52 5.72 5.86
C THR A 55 26.13 5.29 7.17
N SER A 56 25.38 5.35 8.26
CA SER A 56 25.88 5.07 9.62
C SER A 56 25.85 3.60 9.98
N TYR A 57 25.03 2.78 9.31
CA TYR A 57 24.82 1.37 9.63
C TYR A 57 25.02 0.46 8.41
N GLN A 58 25.99 0.79 7.54
CA GLN A 58 26.30 0.05 6.31
C GLN A 58 26.59 -1.44 6.51
N SER A 59 27.13 -1.81 7.68
CA SER A 59 27.44 -3.19 8.02
C SER A 59 26.22 -3.99 8.50
N LEU A 60 25.10 -3.32 8.76
CA LEU A 60 23.89 -3.96 9.25
C LEU A 60 23.09 -4.49 8.05
N ALA A 61 23.18 -5.79 7.80
CA ALA A 61 22.36 -6.47 6.81
C ALA A 61 20.89 -6.51 7.28
N LEU A 62 20.13 -5.48 6.93
CA LEU A 62 18.76 -5.29 7.38
C LEU A 62 17.76 -6.08 6.52
N THR A 63 17.41 -7.28 7.00
CA THR A 63 16.28 -8.05 6.47
C THR A 63 14.97 -7.71 7.18
N ILE A 64 13.84 -8.19 6.63
CA ILE A 64 12.54 -8.14 7.30
C ILE A 64 12.62 -8.87 8.65
N GLU A 65 13.25 -10.04 8.70
CA GLU A 65 13.45 -10.81 9.93
C GLU A 65 14.27 -10.03 10.96
N ALA A 66 15.38 -9.39 10.55
CA ALA A 66 16.19 -8.58 11.45
C ALA A 66 15.40 -7.43 12.07
N SER A 67 14.44 -6.86 11.33
CA SER A 67 13.56 -5.80 11.84
C SER A 67 12.59 -6.33 12.90
N ILE A 68 12.13 -7.58 12.75
CA ILE A 68 11.29 -8.26 13.75
C ILE A 68 12.12 -8.63 14.99
N ASP A 69 13.37 -9.07 14.83
CA ASP A 69 14.27 -9.34 15.95
C ASP A 69 14.55 -8.08 16.78
N VAL A 70 14.72 -6.93 16.10
CA VAL A 70 14.85 -5.63 16.77
C VAL A 70 13.58 -5.31 17.55
N LEU A 71 12.40 -5.50 16.96
CA LEU A 71 11.13 -5.30 17.64
C LEU A 71 10.97 -6.21 18.86
N ALA A 72 11.28 -7.51 18.74
CA ALA A 72 11.19 -8.47 19.84
C ALA A 72 12.05 -8.04 21.03
N LYS A 73 13.27 -7.56 20.76
CA LYS A 73 14.17 -7.03 21.80
C LYS A 73 13.62 -5.75 22.45
N LEU A 74 13.04 -4.84 21.67
CA LEU A 74 12.48 -3.59 22.19
C LEU A 74 11.24 -3.81 23.06
N GLU A 75 10.46 -4.85 22.75
CA GLU A 75 9.22 -5.21 23.43
C GLU A 75 9.42 -6.30 24.50
N GLU A 76 10.67 -6.68 24.77
CA GLU A 76 11.05 -7.71 25.77
C GLU A 76 10.32 -9.05 25.55
N ILE A 77 10.22 -9.49 24.29
CA ILE A 77 9.60 -10.76 23.90
C ILE A 77 10.68 -11.84 23.84
N ASP A 78 10.53 -12.88 24.66
CA ASP A 78 11.49 -13.98 24.78
C ASP A 78 11.61 -14.82 23.51
N SER A 79 10.52 -15.02 22.77
CA SER A 79 10.51 -15.79 21.53
C SER A 79 9.74 -15.10 20.41
N VAL A 80 10.41 -14.91 19.26
CA VAL A 80 9.76 -14.44 18.02
C VAL A 80 8.62 -15.37 17.58
N ARG A 81 8.64 -16.64 17.99
CA ARG A 81 7.56 -17.61 17.72
C ARG A 81 6.23 -17.23 18.34
N ASP A 82 6.26 -16.46 19.43
CA ASP A 82 5.06 -16.00 20.12
C ASP A 82 4.52 -14.69 19.50
N MET A 83 5.21 -14.13 18.51
CA MET A 83 4.78 -12.93 17.82
C MET A 83 3.82 -13.25 16.68
N THR A 84 2.81 -12.38 16.54
CA THR A 84 2.02 -12.26 15.31
C THR A 84 2.43 -10.98 14.59
N VAL A 85 2.87 -11.09 13.34
CA VAL A 85 3.31 -9.97 12.50
C VAL A 85 2.38 -9.82 11.30
N ILE A 86 1.83 -8.62 11.11
CA ILE A 86 1.03 -8.26 9.94
C ILE A 86 1.81 -7.23 9.15
N LEU A 87 2.27 -7.60 7.96
CA LEU A 87 2.98 -6.72 7.04
C LEU A 87 2.03 -6.24 5.95
N CYS A 88 1.57 -5.00 6.05
CA CYS A 88 0.78 -4.35 5.02
C CYS A 88 1.72 -3.58 4.09
N VAL A 89 1.76 -3.97 2.81
CA VAL A 89 2.60 -3.36 1.78
C VAL A 89 1.71 -2.71 0.73
N ASP A 90 1.76 -1.40 0.64
CA ASP A 90 0.96 -0.61 -0.29
C ASP A 90 1.81 0.07 -1.37
N GLY A 91 1.21 0.33 -2.52
CA GLY A 91 1.85 1.08 -3.59
C GLY A 91 2.86 0.30 -4.43
N LEU A 92 2.80 -1.04 -4.47
CA LEU A 92 3.78 -1.85 -5.21
C LEU A 92 3.90 -1.44 -6.69
N GLN A 93 2.83 -0.93 -7.31
CA GLN A 93 2.82 -0.38 -8.67
C GLN A 93 3.80 0.79 -8.91
N LYS A 94 4.29 1.45 -7.84
CA LYS A 94 5.30 2.51 -7.95
C LYS A 94 6.71 1.97 -8.12
N LEU A 95 6.93 0.68 -7.86
CA LEU A 95 8.20 0.03 -8.13
C LEU A 95 8.36 -0.17 -9.64
N VAL A 96 9.59 -0.08 -10.12
CA VAL A 96 9.91 -0.35 -11.53
C VAL A 96 9.50 -1.78 -11.87
N ASN A 97 8.67 -1.92 -12.91
CA ASN A 97 8.24 -3.19 -13.44
C ASN A 97 8.42 -3.20 -14.96
N ASN A 98 9.46 -3.88 -15.43
CA ASN A 98 9.74 -4.07 -16.85
C ASN A 98 9.32 -5.47 -17.37
N GLY A 99 8.56 -6.22 -16.57
CA GLY A 99 8.11 -7.58 -16.90
C GLY A 99 9.15 -8.68 -16.67
N THR A 100 10.36 -8.37 -16.18
CA THR A 100 11.39 -9.38 -15.86
C THR A 100 11.45 -9.67 -14.35
N ARG A 101 12.04 -10.82 -13.99
CA ARG A 101 12.27 -11.20 -12.58
C ARG A 101 13.34 -10.33 -11.88
N GLU A 102 14.04 -9.49 -12.62
CA GLU A 102 15.06 -8.60 -12.07
C GLU A 102 14.51 -7.22 -11.70
N CYS A 103 13.25 -6.94 -12.04
CA CYS A 103 12.64 -5.66 -11.71
C CYS A 103 12.41 -5.48 -10.21
N ASP A 104 12.40 -4.23 -9.76
CA ASP A 104 12.25 -3.86 -8.36
C ASP A 104 10.94 -4.40 -7.77
N PHE A 105 9.87 -4.39 -8.55
CA PHE A 105 8.58 -4.99 -8.18
C PHE A 105 8.73 -6.47 -7.80
N TYR A 106 9.33 -7.27 -8.69
CA TYR A 106 9.49 -8.71 -8.47
C TYR A 106 10.40 -9.00 -7.27
N ARG A 107 11.47 -8.22 -7.14
CA ARG A 107 12.49 -8.44 -6.11
C ARG A 107 11.98 -8.11 -4.70
N VAL A 108 11.22 -7.03 -4.55
CA VAL A 108 10.53 -6.71 -3.29
C VAL A 108 9.52 -7.78 -2.95
N LEU A 109 8.69 -8.19 -3.92
CA LEU A 109 7.68 -9.23 -3.68
C LEU A 109 8.32 -10.58 -3.33
N SER A 110 9.43 -10.94 -3.99
CA SER A 110 10.22 -12.13 -3.68
C SER A 110 10.82 -12.08 -2.28
N SER A 111 11.27 -10.90 -1.82
CA SER A 111 11.80 -10.72 -0.46
C SER A 111 10.72 -10.95 0.59
N ILE A 112 9.52 -10.40 0.36
CA ILE A 112 8.34 -10.63 1.20
C ILE A 112 7.99 -12.13 1.22
N CYS A 113 7.95 -12.80 0.07
CA CYS A 113 7.66 -14.22 0.02
C CYS A 113 8.73 -15.07 0.70
N ARG A 114 10.02 -14.74 0.51
CA ARG A 114 11.13 -15.37 1.22
C ARG A 114 10.93 -15.25 2.72
N PHE A 115 10.68 -14.04 3.21
CA PHE A 115 10.39 -13.79 4.62
C PHE A 115 9.23 -14.65 5.15
N LEU A 116 8.08 -14.64 4.48
CA LEU A 116 6.93 -15.44 4.91
C LEU A 116 7.22 -16.93 4.96
N ASN A 117 8.08 -17.44 4.07
CA ASN A 117 8.47 -18.85 4.04
C ASN A 117 9.49 -19.21 5.14
N SER A 118 10.35 -18.26 5.55
CA SER A 118 11.37 -18.48 6.58
C SER A 118 11.02 -17.93 7.97
N SER A 119 9.91 -17.19 8.09
CA SER A 119 9.51 -16.54 9.34
C SER A 119 9.28 -17.54 10.45
N THR A 120 9.89 -17.27 11.61
CA THR A 120 9.63 -18.00 12.85
C THR A 120 8.38 -17.48 13.58
N ALA A 121 8.03 -16.21 13.37
CA ALA A 121 6.77 -15.62 13.82
C ALA A 121 5.61 -16.07 12.93
N PHE A 122 4.39 -16.08 13.48
CA PHE A 122 3.20 -16.17 12.66
C PHE A 122 3.05 -14.86 11.85
N ALA A 123 3.24 -14.94 10.53
CA ALA A 123 3.30 -13.78 9.66
C ALA A 123 2.21 -13.81 8.59
N VAL A 124 1.53 -12.67 8.42
CA VAL A 124 0.57 -12.42 7.33
C VAL A 124 1.04 -11.20 6.57
N CYS A 125 1.14 -11.30 5.24
CA CYS A 125 1.40 -10.15 4.38
C CYS A 125 0.16 -9.80 3.57
N VAL A 126 -0.16 -8.52 3.51
CA VAL A 126 -1.23 -7.96 2.67
C VAL A 126 -0.57 -6.99 1.70
N CYS A 127 -0.63 -7.30 0.42
CA CYS A 127 -0.05 -6.47 -0.64
C CYS A 127 -1.16 -5.78 -1.45
N SER A 128 -1.02 -4.49 -1.70
CA SER A 128 -1.87 -3.70 -2.59
C SER A 128 -1.09 -3.33 -3.84
N ALA A 129 -1.66 -3.67 -5.00
CA ALA A 129 -1.15 -3.35 -6.33
C ALA A 129 -2.32 -3.02 -7.27
N THR A 130 -2.18 -2.00 -8.11
CA THR A 130 -3.24 -1.60 -9.06
C THR A 130 -3.44 -2.57 -10.23
N VAL A 131 -2.46 -3.44 -10.51
CA VAL A 131 -2.54 -4.41 -11.62
C VAL A 131 -2.23 -5.81 -11.11
N GLN A 132 -3.12 -6.76 -11.41
CA GLN A 132 -3.01 -8.16 -10.96
C GLN A 132 -1.91 -8.93 -11.73
N SER A 133 -1.81 -8.75 -13.05
CA SER A 133 -0.91 -9.56 -13.89
C SER A 133 0.56 -9.54 -13.45
N PRO A 134 1.15 -8.40 -13.05
CA PRO A 134 2.50 -8.38 -12.47
C PRO A 134 2.65 -9.26 -11.23
N VAL A 135 1.65 -9.25 -10.33
CA VAL A 135 1.65 -10.08 -9.11
C VAL A 135 1.59 -11.56 -9.49
N ASP A 136 0.71 -11.92 -10.42
CA ASP A 136 0.53 -13.31 -10.87
C ASP A 136 1.80 -13.88 -11.51
N LEU A 137 2.44 -13.10 -12.40
CA LEU A 137 3.70 -13.46 -13.03
C LEU A 137 4.83 -13.56 -12.01
N ALA A 138 4.91 -12.62 -11.07
CA ALA A 138 5.96 -12.61 -10.06
C ALA A 138 5.83 -13.77 -9.07
N LEU A 139 4.61 -14.24 -8.83
CA LEU A 139 4.32 -15.32 -7.89
C LEU A 139 3.95 -16.65 -8.56
N SER A 140 4.25 -16.82 -9.85
CA SER A 140 3.85 -18.02 -10.60
C SER A 140 4.32 -19.32 -9.93
N ASP A 141 5.54 -19.29 -9.39
CA ASP A 141 6.23 -20.45 -8.81
C ASP A 141 6.15 -20.45 -7.27
N SER A 142 5.42 -19.51 -6.67
CA SER A 142 5.31 -19.37 -5.22
C SER A 142 4.34 -20.41 -4.65
N PRO A 143 4.73 -21.18 -3.62
CA PRO A 143 3.86 -22.15 -2.95
C PRO A 143 2.81 -21.47 -2.05
N GLN A 144 2.83 -20.15 -1.92
CA GLN A 144 1.98 -19.42 -0.99
C GLN A 144 0.51 -19.43 -1.41
N LYS A 145 -0.37 -19.62 -0.43
CA LYS A 145 -1.82 -19.42 -0.62
C LYS A 145 -2.08 -17.94 -0.91
N ARG A 146 -2.70 -17.66 -2.04
CA ARG A 146 -3.05 -16.32 -2.49
C ARG A 146 -4.56 -16.12 -2.44
N VAL A 147 -4.99 -14.97 -1.95
CA VAL A 147 -6.40 -14.56 -1.95
C VAL A 147 -6.47 -13.18 -2.59
N PHE A 148 -7.05 -13.08 -3.78
CA PHE A 148 -7.29 -11.81 -4.45
C PHE A 148 -8.62 -11.25 -3.97
N LEU A 149 -8.58 -10.08 -3.34
CA LEU A 149 -9.77 -9.33 -2.98
C LEU A 149 -10.18 -8.48 -4.18
N VAL A 150 -11.15 -8.95 -4.94
CA VAL A 150 -11.76 -8.18 -6.03
C VAL A 150 -12.98 -7.45 -5.44
N PRO A 151 -12.89 -6.13 -5.17
CA PRO A 151 -14.05 -5.38 -4.69
C PRO A 151 -15.13 -5.42 -5.77
N ARG A 152 -16.38 -5.66 -5.36
CA ARG A 152 -17.51 -5.56 -6.27
C ARG A 152 -17.72 -4.08 -6.62
N ALA A 153 -18.07 -3.82 -7.88
CA ALA A 153 -18.55 -2.51 -8.28
C ALA A 153 -19.76 -2.14 -7.41
N LEU A 154 -19.69 -0.97 -6.77
CA LEU A 154 -20.77 -0.45 -5.96
C LEU A 154 -21.88 0.07 -6.86
N ARG A 155 -23.12 -0.05 -6.41
CA ARG A 155 -24.23 0.68 -6.99
C ARG A 155 -24.15 2.13 -6.51
N GLY A 156 -23.61 3.00 -7.36
CA GLY A 156 -23.27 4.37 -6.98
C GLY A 156 -24.46 5.13 -6.41
N ASP A 157 -25.66 4.92 -6.95
CA ASP A 157 -26.92 5.51 -6.53
C ASP A 157 -27.39 5.07 -5.14
N GLU A 158 -27.01 3.87 -4.70
CA GLU A 158 -27.28 3.36 -3.35
C GLU A 158 -26.33 3.96 -2.31
N VAL A 159 -25.09 4.30 -2.71
CA VAL A 159 -24.05 4.86 -1.84
C VAL A 159 -24.17 6.38 -1.75
N LEU A 160 -24.25 7.06 -2.89
CA LEU A 160 -24.37 8.50 -3.02
C LEU A 160 -25.66 8.82 -3.75
N LYS A 161 -26.72 9.14 -3.00
CA LYS A 161 -28.05 9.43 -3.56
C LYS A 161 -28.02 10.77 -4.30
N PRO A 162 -28.16 10.79 -5.64
CA PRO A 162 -28.11 12.03 -6.40
C PRO A 162 -29.35 12.89 -6.16
N ARG A 163 -29.15 14.20 -6.04
CA ARG A 163 -30.20 15.21 -5.83
C ARG A 163 -30.67 15.86 -7.12
N THR A 164 -29.83 15.80 -8.16
CA THR A 164 -30.01 16.41 -9.47
C THR A 164 -29.65 15.43 -10.59
N ARG A 165 -30.00 15.77 -11.83
CA ARG A 165 -29.61 15.01 -13.02
C ARG A 165 -28.08 14.98 -13.21
N LEU A 166 -27.44 16.14 -13.06
CA LEU A 166 -25.98 16.27 -13.10
C LEU A 166 -25.31 15.36 -12.08
N GLU A 167 -25.77 15.36 -10.82
CA GLU A 167 -25.23 14.46 -9.80
C GLU A 167 -25.40 13.00 -10.16
N LYS A 168 -26.55 12.62 -10.74
CA LYS A 168 -26.80 11.25 -11.19
C LYS A 168 -25.81 10.83 -12.27
N GLN A 169 -25.58 11.69 -13.26
CA GLN A 169 -24.60 11.43 -14.32
C GLN A 169 -23.19 11.29 -13.73
N LEU A 170 -22.78 12.18 -12.82
CA LEU A 170 -21.48 12.08 -12.16
C LEU A 170 -21.33 10.78 -11.35
N VAL A 171 -22.39 10.36 -10.64
CA VAL A 171 -22.40 9.09 -9.89
C VAL A 171 -22.28 7.88 -10.82
N ASP A 172 -23.00 7.88 -11.94
CA ASP A 172 -22.91 6.85 -12.97
C ASP A 172 -21.50 6.80 -13.58
N ASP A 173 -20.90 7.97 -13.84
CA ASP A 173 -19.54 8.12 -14.40
C ASP A 173 -18.43 7.62 -13.44
N MET A 174 -18.69 7.53 -12.13
CA MET A 174 -17.72 6.92 -11.18
C MET A 174 -17.61 5.40 -11.36
N GLY A 175 -18.52 4.77 -12.12
CA GLY A 175 -18.43 3.35 -12.50
C GLY A 175 -18.45 2.39 -11.33
N GLY A 176 -19.00 2.79 -10.18
CA GLY A 176 -19.07 1.97 -8.97
C GLY A 176 -17.77 1.87 -8.16
N HIS A 177 -16.78 2.72 -8.43
CA HIS A 177 -15.55 2.79 -7.62
C HIS A 177 -15.79 3.56 -6.33
N GLY A 178 -15.72 2.87 -5.18
CA GLY A 178 -15.98 3.47 -3.87
C GLY A 178 -15.15 4.73 -3.58
N ARG A 179 -13.84 4.70 -3.87
CA ARG A 179 -12.97 5.87 -3.67
C ARG A 179 -13.33 7.06 -4.55
N ALA A 180 -13.81 6.81 -5.76
CA ALA A 180 -14.25 7.85 -6.67
C ALA A 180 -15.57 8.45 -6.18
N LEU A 181 -16.50 7.61 -5.71
CA LEU A 181 -17.76 8.05 -5.08
C LEU A 181 -17.53 8.85 -3.80
N GLU A 182 -16.57 8.47 -2.95
CA GLU A 182 -16.16 9.24 -1.76
C GLU A 182 -15.68 10.65 -2.15
N THR A 183 -14.73 10.72 -3.09
CA THR A 183 -14.19 12.01 -3.59
C THR A 183 -15.29 12.88 -4.21
N LEU A 184 -16.21 12.26 -4.97
CA LEU A 184 -17.35 12.94 -5.56
C LEU A 184 -18.29 13.48 -4.48
N GLN A 185 -18.59 12.69 -3.44
CA GLN A 185 -19.41 13.13 -2.31
C GLN A 185 -18.78 14.33 -1.59
N GLU A 186 -17.49 14.26 -1.28
CA GLU A 186 -16.75 15.36 -0.64
C GLU A 186 -16.82 16.63 -1.49
N THR A 187 -16.67 16.50 -2.80
CA THR A 187 -16.76 17.63 -3.74
C THR A 187 -18.18 18.20 -3.80
N LEU A 188 -19.19 17.35 -4.02
CA LEU A 188 -20.59 17.76 -4.14
C LEU A 188 -21.16 18.35 -2.84
N SER A 189 -20.61 17.99 -1.69
CA SER A 189 -21.00 18.55 -0.39
C SER A 189 -20.77 20.06 -0.29
N GLN A 190 -19.90 20.62 -1.13
CA GLN A 190 -19.58 22.04 -1.19
C GLN A 190 -20.61 22.85 -2.00
N TYR A 191 -21.51 22.17 -2.71
CA TYR A 191 -22.50 22.80 -3.59
C TYR A 191 -23.92 22.57 -3.09
N THR A 192 -24.73 23.63 -3.16
CA THR A 192 -26.18 23.51 -2.98
C THR A 192 -26.84 22.91 -4.22
N LYS A 193 -28.02 22.30 -4.02
CA LYS A 193 -28.82 21.76 -5.13
C LYS A 193 -29.06 22.79 -6.25
N LYS A 194 -29.41 24.03 -5.87
CA LYS A 194 -29.67 25.13 -6.83
C LYS A 194 -28.44 25.46 -7.69
N GLN A 195 -27.27 25.56 -7.06
CA GLN A 195 -26.02 25.84 -7.79
C GLN A 195 -25.70 24.73 -8.80
N LEU A 196 -25.95 23.46 -8.45
CA LEU A 196 -25.71 22.35 -9.37
C LEU A 196 -26.73 22.28 -10.52
N GLU A 197 -27.97 22.70 -10.27
CA GLU A 197 -29.00 22.83 -11.33
C GLU A 197 -28.68 24.00 -12.28
N GLU A 198 -28.11 25.10 -11.78
CA GLU A 198 -27.64 26.22 -12.61
C GLU A 198 -26.42 25.86 -13.48
N ILE A 199 -25.59 24.92 -13.02
CA ILE A 199 -24.43 24.41 -13.75
C ILE A 199 -24.83 23.36 -14.81
N ASP A 200 -26.00 22.73 -14.69
CA ASP A 200 -26.44 21.69 -15.63
C ASP A 200 -26.71 22.32 -17.03
N PRO A 201 -25.89 22.00 -18.05
CA PRO A 201 -25.96 22.63 -19.38
C PRO A 201 -27.21 22.26 -20.18
N ALA A 202 -28.18 21.53 -19.61
CA ALA A 202 -29.44 21.16 -20.26
C ALA A 202 -30.23 22.36 -20.81
N CYS A 203 -30.06 23.57 -20.28
CA CYS A 203 -30.70 24.77 -20.83
C CYS A 203 -30.17 25.18 -22.22
N VAL A 204 -29.14 24.52 -22.77
CA VAL A 204 -28.44 24.95 -24.01
C VAL A 204 -28.73 24.06 -25.22
N VAL A 205 -29.45 22.93 -25.09
CA VAL A 205 -29.63 21.98 -26.21
C VAL A 205 -31.04 21.95 -26.82
N ASP A 206 -31.94 22.84 -26.39
CA ASP A 206 -33.28 23.00 -26.98
C ASP A 206 -33.47 24.41 -27.61
N GLN A 207 -32.54 24.83 -28.49
CA GLN A 207 -32.74 25.94 -29.44
C GLN A 207 -32.38 25.55 -30.86
#